data_AF-A0A7W9WUZ0-F1
#
_entry.id   AF-A0A7W9WUZ0-F1
#
_cell.length_a   1.000
_cell.length_b   1.000
_cell.length_c   1.000
_cell.angle_alpha   90.00
_cell.angle_beta   90.00
_cell.angle_gamma   90.00
#
_symmetry.space_group_name_H-M   'P 1'
#
loop_
_entity.id
_entity.type
_entity.pdbx_description
1 polymer ?
#
loop_
_entity_poly.entity_id
_entity_poly.type
_entity_poly.pdbx_seq_one_letter_code
_entity_poly.pdbx_strand_id
1 'polypeptide(L)'
;MSKPKSLEELFAVRHFDREVIILCVRWYLRYKVSLRDLSEIMAERGLSLAHTTILRWVRRYAPEFVRRWSRFGTPTGQSGRVDETHLKIRGR
;
A
#
# COMPACT_ATOMS: atom_id res chain seq x y z
N MET A 1 -0.28 -21.69 6.38
CA MET A 1 0.07 -20.26 6.19
C MET A 1 0.81 -19.78 7.43
N SER A 2 2.00 -19.19 7.29
CA SER A 2 2.77 -18.69 8.45
C SER A 2 2.04 -17.56 9.17
N LYS A 3 2.18 -17.50 10.51
CA LYS A 3 1.57 -16.44 11.31
C LYS A 3 2.01 -15.06 10.80
N PRO A 4 1.09 -14.07 10.69
CA PRO A 4 1.49 -12.73 10.32
C PRO A 4 2.43 -12.15 11.40
N LYS A 5 3.47 -11.44 10.98
CA LYS A 5 4.39 -10.74 11.90
C LYS A 5 3.62 -9.84 12.86
N SER A 6 4.15 -9.63 14.07
CA SER A 6 3.56 -8.65 14.98
C SER A 6 3.65 -7.24 14.36
N LEU A 7 2.77 -6.32 14.79
CA LEU A 7 2.83 -4.94 14.29
C LEU A 7 4.15 -4.27 14.71
N GLU A 8 4.64 -4.57 15.91
CA GLU A 8 5.89 -4.01 16.43
C GLU A 8 7.09 -4.49 15.61
N GLU A 9 7.18 -5.78 15.30
CA GLU A 9 8.23 -6.33 14.44
C GLU A 9 8.19 -5.76 13.02
N LEU A 10 6.98 -5.49 12.50
CA LEU A 10 6.80 -5.03 11.13
C LEU A 10 7.32 -3.59 10.92
N PHE A 11 7.20 -2.75 11.94
CA PHE A 11 7.62 -1.35 11.93
C PHE A 11 8.87 -1.08 12.78
N ALA A 12 9.52 -2.12 13.30
CA ALA A 12 10.78 -2.00 14.02
C ALA A 12 11.82 -1.24 13.17
N VAL A 13 12.56 -0.35 13.83
CA VAL A 13 13.68 0.42 13.25
C VAL A 13 13.24 1.34 12.09
N ARG A 14 12.00 1.82 12.09
CA ARG A 14 11.53 2.83 11.13
C ARG A 14 11.69 4.23 11.71
N HIS A 15 12.20 5.13 10.87
CA HIS A 15 12.34 6.54 11.19
C HIS A 15 10.98 7.25 11.33
N PHE A 16 10.00 6.82 10.55
CA PHE A 16 8.65 7.40 10.58
C PHE A 16 7.72 6.56 11.43
N ASP A 17 6.77 7.23 12.08
CA ASP A 17 5.70 6.57 12.83
C ASP A 17 4.97 5.56 11.93
N ARG A 18 4.65 4.39 12.50
CA ARG A 18 3.86 3.35 11.84
C ARG A 18 2.56 3.90 11.28
N GLU A 19 1.92 4.87 11.97
CA GLU A 19 0.64 5.43 11.54
C GLU A 19 0.78 6.23 10.23
N VAL A 20 1.86 7.00 10.09
CA VAL A 20 2.17 7.73 8.85
C VAL A 20 2.40 6.75 7.70
N ILE A 21 3.16 5.69 7.95
CA ILE A 21 3.45 4.67 6.94
C ILE A 21 2.15 3.96 6.51
N ILE A 22 1.35 3.53 7.49
CA ILE A 22 0.07 2.87 7.26
C ILE A 22 -0.88 3.76 6.46
N LEU A 23 -0.97 5.04 6.82
CA LEU A 23 -1.81 6.02 6.14
C LEU A 23 -1.42 6.16 4.66
N CYS A 24 -0.13 6.37 4.38
CA CYS A 24 0.37 6.53 3.02
C CYS A 24 0.12 5.27 2.17
N VAL A 25 0.44 4.10 2.70
CA VAL A 25 0.23 2.82 1.99
C VAL A 25 -1.25 2.57 1.75
N ARG A 26 -2.10 2.81 2.75
CA ARG A 26 -3.56 2.66 2.62
C ARG A 26 -4.12 3.60 1.54
N TRP A 27 -3.69 4.86 1.52
CA TRP A 27 -4.18 5.83 0.56
C TRP A 27 -3.79 5.46 -0.86
N TYR A 28 -2.54 5.06 -1.06
CA TYR A 28 -2.07 4.57 -2.36
C TYR A 28 -2.84 3.33 -2.85
N LEU A 29 -3.15 2.38 -1.94
CA LEU A 29 -3.88 1.15 -2.31
C LEU A 29 -5.38 1.38 -2.54
N ARG A 30 -5.99 2.35 -1.86
CA ARG A 30 -7.45 2.57 -1.88
C ARG A 30 -7.89 3.59 -2.92
N TYR A 31 -7.11 4.65 -3.13
CA TYR A 31 -7.49 5.79 -3.96
C TYR A 31 -6.58 5.91 -5.18
N LYS A 32 -7.10 6.52 -6.26
CA LYS A 32 -6.34 6.80 -7.49
C LYS A 32 -5.45 8.05 -7.33
N VAL A 33 -4.64 8.09 -6.28
CA VAL A 33 -3.75 9.21 -5.96
C VAL A 33 -2.34 8.89 -6.45
N SER A 34 -1.69 9.82 -7.16
CA SER A 34 -0.30 9.61 -7.58
C SER A 34 0.64 9.68 -6.38
N LEU A 35 1.82 9.07 -6.47
CA LEU A 35 2.81 9.14 -5.38
C LEU A 35 3.31 10.56 -5.11
N ARG A 36 3.26 11.45 -6.12
CA ARG A 36 3.66 12.85 -6.00
C ARG A 36 2.58 13.65 -5.26
N ASP A 37 1.33 13.51 -5.68
CA ASP A 37 0.19 14.14 -4.98
C ASP A 37 0.14 13.67 -3.53
N LEU A 38 0.38 12.37 -3.28
CA LEU A 38 0.41 11.86 -1.92
C LEU A 38 1.56 12.46 -1.09
N SER A 39 2.73 12.70 -1.68
CA SER A 39 3.80 13.43 -0.98
C SER A 39 3.44 14.89 -0.70
N GLU A 40 2.75 15.57 -1.61
CA GLU A 40 2.31 16.95 -1.43
C GLU A 40 1.25 17.07 -0.33
N ILE A 41 0.27 16.17 -0.31
CA ILE A 41 -0.73 16.07 0.77
C ILE A 41 -0.05 15.82 2.13
N MET A 42 1.01 15.01 2.18
CA MET A 42 1.76 14.82 3.43
C MET A 42 2.54 16.07 3.82
N ALA A 43 3.08 16.82 2.85
CA ALA A 43 3.75 18.09 3.12
C ALA A 43 2.79 19.15 3.68
N GLU A 44 1.55 19.24 3.17
CA GLU A 44 0.49 20.09 3.75
C GLU A 44 0.17 19.73 5.20
N ARG A 45 0.39 18.47 5.59
CA ARG A 45 0.24 17.96 6.97
C ARG A 45 1.50 18.11 7.80
N GLY A 46 2.51 18.84 7.32
CA GLY A 46 3.78 19.06 8.01
C GLY A 46 4.77 17.90 7.91
N LEU A 47 4.53 16.91 7.07
CA LEU A 47 5.39 15.74 6.88
C LEU A 47 6.11 15.81 5.53
N SER A 48 7.38 16.23 5.55
CA SER A 48 8.21 16.25 4.35
C SER A 48 8.65 14.84 3.97
N LEU A 49 8.02 14.29 2.92
CA LEU A 49 8.27 12.93 2.42
C LEU A 49 8.57 12.96 0.94
N ALA A 50 9.63 12.26 0.52
CA ALA A 50 9.82 12.00 -0.90
C ALA A 50 8.82 10.94 -1.41
N HIS A 51 8.25 11.15 -2.59
CA HIS A 51 7.38 10.17 -3.27
C HIS A 51 8.04 8.78 -3.42
N THR A 52 9.37 8.72 -3.53
CA THR A 52 10.14 7.45 -3.57
C THR A 52 10.17 6.72 -2.22
N THR A 53 10.09 7.45 -1.09
CA THR A 53 9.95 6.86 0.25
C THR A 53 8.60 6.14 0.35
N ILE A 54 7.54 6.79 -0.11
CA ILE A 54 6.19 6.20 -0.15
C ILE A 54 6.18 4.97 -1.07
N LEU A 55 6.81 5.04 -2.24
CA LEU A 55 6.94 3.88 -3.14
C LEU A 55 7.62 2.69 -2.45
N ARG A 56 8.70 2.92 -1.70
CA ARG A 56 9.41 1.87 -0.95
C ARG A 56 8.51 1.25 0.12
N TRP A 57 7.72 2.06 0.81
CA TRP A 57 6.74 1.56 1.78
C TRP A 57 5.65 0.73 1.11
N VAL A 58 5.06 1.22 0.02
CA VAL A 58 4.05 0.47 -0.74
C VAL A 58 4.61 -0.89 -1.16
N ARG A 59 5.79 -0.93 -1.78
CA ARG A 59 6.43 -2.19 -2.18
C ARG A 59 6.67 -3.14 -1.01
N ARG A 60 7.05 -2.62 0.15
CA ARG A 60 7.35 -3.43 1.34
C ARG A 60 6.10 -3.93 2.05
N TYR A 61 5.09 -3.08 2.20
CA TYR A 61 3.96 -3.32 3.10
C TYR A 61 2.68 -3.74 2.38
N ALA A 62 2.51 -3.48 1.08
CA ALA A 62 1.32 -3.91 0.36
C ALA A 62 1.03 -5.43 0.49
N PRO A 63 2.02 -6.35 0.39
CA PRO A 63 1.76 -7.78 0.60
C PRO A 63 1.24 -8.09 2.01
N GLU A 64 1.75 -7.38 3.02
CA GLU A 64 1.34 -7.52 4.42
C GLU A 64 -0.08 -7.00 4.67
N PHE A 65 -0.48 -5.94 3.94
CA PHE A 65 -1.85 -5.44 3.93
C PHE A 65 -2.79 -6.45 3.26
N VAL A 66 -2.46 -6.95 2.07
CA VAL A 66 -3.27 -7.94 1.35
C VAL A 66 -3.45 -9.20 2.19
N ARG A 67 -2.38 -9.74 2.80
CA ARG A 67 -2.46 -10.92 3.66
C ARG A 67 -3.35 -10.70 4.89
N ARG A 68 -3.32 -9.50 5.50
CA ARG A 68 -4.18 -9.19 6.63
C ARG A 68 -5.61 -8.86 6.20
N TRP A 69 -5.80 -8.37 4.98
CA TRP A 69 -7.10 -8.04 4.41
C TRP A 69 -7.86 -9.27 3.92
N SER A 70 -7.16 -10.28 3.40
CA SER A 70 -7.77 -11.46 2.78
C SER A 70 -8.74 -12.21 3.70
N ARG A 71 -8.54 -12.15 5.02
CA ARG A 71 -9.46 -12.73 6.01
C ARG A 71 -10.85 -12.07 6.05
N PHE A 72 -10.93 -10.83 5.58
CA PHE A 72 -12.18 -10.05 5.48
C PHE A 72 -12.80 -10.13 4.08
N GLY A 73 -12.12 -10.78 3.12
CA GLY A 73 -12.66 -11.01 1.80
C GLY A 73 -13.64 -12.16 1.80
N THR A 74 -14.74 -12.01 1.06
CA THR A 74 -15.68 -13.11 0.79
C THR A 74 -15.03 -14.07 -0.22
N PRO A 75 -15.12 -15.40 -0.02
CA PRO A 75 -14.74 -16.34 -1.06
C PRO A 75 -15.50 -16.03 -2.35
N THR A 76 -14.79 -15.85 -3.46
CA THR A 76 -15.42 -15.74 -4.77
C THR A 76 -16.02 -17.07 -5.16
N GLY A 77 -17.25 -17.06 -5.70
CA GLY A 77 -17.94 -18.27 -6.16
C GLY A 77 -17.25 -18.96 -7.34
N GLN A 78 -17.84 -20.07 -7.82
CA GLN A 78 -17.25 -20.89 -8.89
C GLN A 78 -17.25 -20.22 -10.28
N SER A 79 -18.04 -19.16 -10.48
CA SER A 79 -18.10 -18.40 -11.73
C SER A 79 -17.44 -17.03 -11.57
N GLY A 80 -16.46 -16.74 -12.44
CA GLY A 80 -15.82 -15.43 -12.56
C GLY A 80 -16.23 -14.76 -13.87
N ARG A 81 -16.48 -13.45 -13.83
CA ARG A 81 -16.51 -12.60 -15.03
C ARG A 81 -15.17 -11.89 -15.15
N VAL A 82 -14.61 -11.83 -16.34
CA VAL A 82 -13.31 -11.21 -16.61
C VAL A 82 -13.52 -10.06 -17.57
N ASP A 83 -13.13 -8.86 -17.15
CA ASP A 83 -13.07 -7.68 -18.02
C ASP A 83 -11.63 -7.46 -18.48
N GLU A 84 -11.43 -7.21 -19.77
CA GLU A 84 -10.12 -6.87 -20.31
C GLU A 84 -9.91 -5.34 -20.24
N THR A 85 -8.72 -4.93 -19.78
CA THR A 85 -8.31 -3.52 -19.79
C THR A 85 -6.93 -3.40 -20.42
N HIS A 86 -6.83 -2.69 -21.54
CA HIS A 86 -5.56 -2.43 -22.20
C HIS A 86 -4.80 -1.30 -21.50
N LEU A 87 -3.63 -1.63 -20.93
CA LEU A 87 -2.72 -0.67 -20.33
C LEU A 87 -1.46 -0.54 -21.19
N LYS A 88 -1.16 0.67 -21.65
CA LYS A 88 0.08 0.95 -22.39
C LYS A 88 1.26 1.01 -21.42
N ILE A 89 1.99 -0.09 -21.31
CA ILE A 89 3.22 -0.17 -20.51
C ILE A 89 4.40 0.12 -21.44
N ARG A 90 5.28 1.05 -21.03
CA ARG A 90 6.57 1.26 -21.71
C ARG A 90 7.53 0.16 -21.27
N GLY A 91 7.43 -1.01 -21.91
CA GLY A 91 8.43 -2.07 -21.81
C GLY A 91 9.74 -1.62 -22.45
N ARG A 92 10.86 -2.10 -21.92
CA ARG A 92 12.20 -1.93 -22.51
C ARG A 92 12.50 -3.13 -23.40
#